data_AF-A0A0Q9XHK2-F1
#
_entry.id   AF-A0A0Q9XHK2-F1
#
_cell.length_a   1.000
_cell.length_b   1.000
_cell.length_c   1.000
_cell.angle_alpha   90.00
_cell.angle_beta   90.00
_cell.angle_gamma   90.00
#
_symmetry.space_group_name_H-M   'P 1'
#
loop_
_entity.id
_entity.type
_entity.pdbx_description
1 polymer ?
#
loop_
_entity_poly.entity_id
_entity_poly.type
_entity_poly.pdbx_seq_one_letter_code
_entity_poly.pdbx_strand_id
1 'polypeptide(L)'
;MAFSGHIDSDGEMVLNDEIYSGRTRISSISTPSERSLGGHSEHSDQSDGQWELARMQCHSGLLYKEQGGSSSSSSAPLSLPPAEGLTYTHSKTNSLYSFQDMYGSLKHIESQSNRVPSLGLTSKDSTLDYMRELEGLKLNREPQVAYETWYASKQRLRQQQLQRQKEERESERQKHELRKRLSKLCYEQWLRNKSQQAEQRRMDEHLQQAALQAASSMASRDKTVRNVPQAEIRKVVQSWWHKKQEQQKRQRLEMQRHQLKKKREEQRRKQLAELAWQKWMTNVYGKPKPVPMNQGMDSLRGSVSAMYVNPTPWRHLKNNQDELKYQK
;
A
#
# COMPACT_ATOMS: atom_id res chain seq x y z
N MET A 1 -1.74 14.58 -6.97
CA MET A 1 -1.70 15.97 -7.45
C MET A 1 -0.93 16.74 -6.40
N ALA A 2 0.29 17.17 -6.72
CA ALA A 2 1.05 18.09 -5.89
C ALA A 2 0.93 19.45 -6.56
N PHE A 3 0.43 20.45 -5.83
CA PHE A 3 0.37 21.83 -6.29
C PHE A 3 1.60 22.54 -5.74
N SER A 4 2.46 23.05 -6.62
CA SER A 4 3.55 23.94 -6.23
C SER A 4 3.04 25.38 -6.36
N GLY A 5 2.59 25.96 -5.24
CA GLY A 5 2.35 27.39 -5.10
C GLY A 5 3.54 28.02 -4.39
N HIS A 6 3.96 29.20 -4.84
CA HIS A 6 4.91 30.06 -4.16
C HIS A 6 4.13 31.11 -3.35
N ILE A 7 4.63 31.49 -2.17
CA ILE A 7 4.05 32.57 -1.37
C ILE A 7 4.98 33.77 -1.53
N ASP A 8 4.45 34.89 -2.01
CA ASP A 8 5.23 36.10 -2.22
C ASP A 8 5.57 36.80 -0.89
N SER A 9 6.45 37.80 -0.93
CA SER A 9 6.90 38.54 0.26
C SER A 9 5.75 39.19 1.04
N ASP A 10 4.60 39.37 0.40
CA ASP A 10 3.39 39.95 0.99
C ASP A 10 2.45 38.88 1.60
N GLY A 11 2.82 37.60 1.55
CA GLY A 11 2.03 36.49 2.10
C GLY A 11 0.87 36.03 1.20
N GLU A 12 0.70 36.64 0.04
CA GLU A 12 -0.28 36.24 -0.97
C GLU A 12 0.20 34.99 -1.73
N MET A 13 -0.71 34.04 -1.92
CA MET A 13 -0.41 32.77 -2.59
C MET A 13 -0.67 32.92 -4.09
N VAL A 14 0.40 33.10 -4.87
CA VAL A 14 0.29 33.24 -6.34
C VAL A 14 0.24 31.86 -6.98
N LEU A 15 -0.94 31.50 -7.47
CA LEU A 15 -1.18 30.30 -8.27
C LEU A 15 -0.87 30.62 -9.73
N ASN A 16 0.31 30.20 -10.21
CA ASN A 16 0.58 30.26 -11.63
C ASN A 16 -0.26 29.20 -12.35
N ASP A 17 -1.20 29.65 -13.18
CA ASP A 17 -1.98 28.83 -14.11
C ASP A 17 -1.11 28.32 -15.27
N GLU A 18 0.00 27.65 -14.96
CA GLU A 18 0.70 26.84 -15.94
C GLU A 18 -0.10 25.55 -16.12
N ILE A 19 -0.96 25.55 -17.14
CA ILE A 19 -1.67 24.37 -17.62
C ILE A 19 -0.63 23.37 -18.13
N TYR A 20 -0.14 22.51 -17.24
CA TYR A 20 0.74 21.42 -17.58
C TYR A 20 -0.05 20.40 -18.42
N SER A 21 0.00 20.57 -19.75
CA SER A 21 -0.53 19.63 -20.74
C SER A 21 0.38 18.40 -20.80
N GLY A 22 0.47 17.68 -19.69
CA GLY A 22 1.21 16.43 -19.57
C GLY A 22 0.50 15.34 -20.37
N ARG A 23 0.86 15.21 -21.65
CA ARG A 23 0.42 14.12 -22.54
C ARG A 23 1.01 12.81 -22.02
N THR A 24 0.29 12.12 -21.14
CA THR A 24 0.66 10.78 -20.68
C THR A 24 0.55 9.81 -21.87
N ARG A 25 1.67 9.57 -22.56
CA ARG A 25 1.78 8.47 -23.52
C ARG A 25 1.84 7.17 -22.72
N ILE A 26 0.72 6.47 -22.66
CA ILE A 26 0.67 5.08 -22.22
C ILE A 26 1.21 4.25 -23.39
N SER A 27 2.45 3.80 -23.30
CA SER A 27 3.03 2.79 -24.19
C SER A 27 2.39 1.45 -23.87
N SER A 28 1.41 1.03 -24.67
CA SER A 28 0.95 -0.35 -24.67
C SER A 28 2.02 -1.22 -25.32
N ILE A 29 2.74 -1.98 -24.50
CA ILE A 29 3.68 -3.01 -24.96
C ILE A 29 2.83 -4.18 -25.46
N SER A 30 2.66 -4.27 -26.78
CA SER A 30 2.08 -5.44 -27.44
C SER A 30 3.14 -6.53 -27.54
N THR A 31 2.89 -7.68 -26.92
CA THR A 31 3.68 -8.90 -27.10
C THR A 31 3.51 -9.44 -28.52
N PRO A 32 4.59 -9.83 -29.23
CA PRO A 32 4.47 -10.44 -30.54
C PRO A 32 4.07 -11.91 -30.38
N SER A 33 2.92 -12.28 -30.93
CA SER A 33 2.51 -13.68 -31.09
C SER A 33 3.08 -14.19 -32.42
N GLU A 34 4.04 -15.11 -32.33
CA GLU A 34 4.44 -15.98 -33.43
C GLU A 34 3.27 -16.88 -33.89
N ARG A 35 3.22 -17.10 -35.21
CA ARG A 35 2.60 -18.20 -36.00
C ARG A 35 1.88 -17.60 -37.20
N SER A 36 1.82 -18.20 -38.37
CA SER A 36 2.52 -19.30 -39.03
C SER A 36 2.05 -19.19 -40.48
N LEU A 37 2.90 -19.55 -41.43
CA LEU A 37 2.64 -19.48 -42.87
C LEU A 37 1.57 -20.49 -43.32
N GLY A 38 0.78 -20.09 -44.32
CA GLY A 38 -0.16 -20.92 -45.09
C GLY A 38 -1.57 -20.31 -45.04
N GLY A 39 -2.26 -19.99 -46.14
CA GLY A 39 -2.13 -20.34 -47.54
C GLY A 39 -3.54 -20.62 -48.07
N HIS A 40 -3.97 -19.85 -49.07
CA HIS A 40 -5.11 -20.05 -50.00
C HIS A 40 -6.57 -20.06 -49.48
N SER A 41 -7.38 -19.13 -50.03
CA SER A 41 -8.43 -19.42 -51.03
C SER A 41 -9.68 -18.56 -50.84
N GLU A 42 -10.12 -17.99 -51.96
CA GLU A 42 -11.32 -17.17 -52.15
C GLU A 42 -12.61 -18.01 -52.01
N HIS A 43 -13.64 -17.49 -51.33
CA HIS A 43 -15.04 -17.49 -51.81
C HIS A 43 -16.03 -16.77 -50.87
N SER A 44 -16.81 -15.87 -51.49
CA SER A 44 -18.21 -15.43 -51.31
C SER A 44 -18.98 -15.53 -49.97
N ASP A 45 -19.61 -14.38 -49.64
CA ASP A 45 -21.00 -14.14 -49.23
C ASP A 45 -21.78 -15.24 -48.49
N GLN A 46 -22.17 -14.98 -47.23
CA GLN A 46 -23.57 -14.70 -46.87
C GLN A 46 -23.69 -14.47 -45.36
N SER A 47 -24.38 -13.38 -45.02
CA SER A 47 -24.78 -12.98 -43.68
C SER A 47 -26.11 -13.66 -43.33
N ASP A 48 -26.14 -14.40 -42.22
CA ASP A 48 -27.24 -14.39 -41.25
C ASP A 48 -26.87 -15.23 -40.03
N GLY A 49 -26.89 -14.63 -38.84
CA GLY A 49 -26.38 -15.29 -37.63
C GLY A 49 -26.67 -14.54 -36.33
N GLN A 50 -27.95 -14.53 -35.95
CA GLN A 50 -28.46 -14.75 -34.59
C GLN A 50 -27.40 -14.97 -33.49
N TRP A 51 -27.10 -13.93 -32.70
CA TRP A 51 -26.30 -14.08 -31.48
C TRP A 51 -27.17 -14.52 -30.31
N GLU A 52 -27.19 -15.84 -30.06
CA GLU A 52 -27.65 -16.43 -28.82
C GLU A 52 -26.75 -16.07 -27.63
N LEU A 53 -27.40 -15.75 -26.52
CA LEU A 53 -26.83 -15.49 -25.20
C LEU A 53 -26.22 -16.77 -24.63
N ALA A 54 -24.92 -16.99 -24.89
CA ALA A 54 -24.16 -18.06 -24.26
C ALA A 54 -23.98 -17.79 -22.75
N ARG A 55 -24.64 -18.63 -21.94
CA ARG A 55 -24.35 -18.87 -20.53
C ARG A 55 -22.86 -19.20 -20.35
N MET A 56 -22.09 -18.32 -19.73
CA MET A 56 -20.80 -18.73 -19.15
C MET A 56 -21.04 -19.50 -17.84
N GLN A 57 -21.02 -20.83 -17.95
CA GLN A 57 -20.74 -21.73 -16.84
C GLN A 57 -19.23 -21.67 -16.55
N CYS A 58 -18.84 -21.01 -15.45
CA CYS A 58 -17.50 -21.13 -14.91
C CYS A 58 -17.38 -22.46 -14.17
N HIS A 59 -16.85 -23.48 -14.83
CA HIS A 59 -16.42 -24.71 -14.18
C HIS A 59 -15.14 -24.45 -13.38
N SER A 60 -15.24 -24.61 -12.06
CA SER A 60 -14.10 -24.70 -11.16
C SER A 60 -13.43 -26.07 -11.31
N GLY A 61 -12.27 -26.11 -11.98
CA GLY A 61 -11.39 -27.27 -12.02
C GLY A 61 -10.22 -27.09 -11.06
N LEU A 62 -10.39 -27.52 -9.82
CA LEU A 62 -9.30 -27.86 -8.90
C LEU A 62 -8.66 -29.15 -9.42
N LEU A 63 -7.40 -29.11 -9.86
CA LEU A 63 -6.60 -30.31 -10.06
C LEU A 63 -5.30 -30.17 -9.28
N TYR A 64 -5.25 -30.85 -8.13
CA TYR A 64 -4.01 -31.15 -7.43
C TYR A 64 -3.24 -32.19 -8.26
N LYS A 65 -1.98 -31.91 -8.59
CA LYS A 65 -1.02 -32.93 -9.01
C LYS A 65 0.18 -32.86 -8.09
N GLU A 66 0.20 -33.76 -7.10
CA GLU A 66 1.43 -34.21 -6.46
C GLU A 66 2.27 -34.97 -7.48
N GLN A 67 3.58 -34.70 -7.49
CA GLN A 67 4.61 -35.68 -7.82
C GLN A 67 5.92 -35.21 -7.19
N GLY A 68 6.40 -35.98 -6.21
CA GLY A 68 7.79 -35.94 -5.76
C GLY A 68 8.68 -36.79 -6.66
N GLY A 69 9.99 -36.54 -6.65
CA GLY A 69 10.98 -37.41 -7.29
C GLY A 69 12.18 -36.67 -7.89
N SER A 70 13.12 -36.31 -7.01
CA SER A 70 14.57 -36.14 -7.14
C SER A 70 15.31 -36.13 -8.49
N SER A 71 16.27 -35.19 -8.54
CA SER A 71 17.63 -35.26 -9.12
C SER A 71 17.81 -35.16 -10.64
N SER A 72 18.34 -34.02 -11.12
CA SER A 72 19.77 -33.90 -11.50
C SER A 72 20.11 -32.51 -12.10
N SER A 73 21.36 -32.15 -11.87
CA SER A 73 22.16 -31.00 -12.30
C SER A 73 21.93 -30.44 -13.71
N SER A 74 21.94 -29.11 -13.83
CA SER A 74 22.73 -28.41 -14.86
C SER A 74 22.85 -26.92 -14.51
N SER A 75 24.09 -26.51 -14.26
CA SER A 75 24.56 -25.14 -14.10
C SER A 75 24.65 -24.43 -15.45
N ALA A 76 24.02 -23.28 -15.60
CA ALA A 76 24.28 -22.33 -16.67
C ALA A 76 24.53 -20.92 -16.09
N PRO A 77 25.60 -20.22 -16.51
CA PRO A 77 26.05 -18.99 -15.88
C PRO A 77 25.26 -17.76 -16.34
N LEU A 78 25.13 -16.82 -15.40
CA LEU A 78 24.60 -15.46 -15.55
C LEU A 78 25.41 -14.67 -16.59
N SER A 79 24.77 -14.29 -17.70
CA SER A 79 25.28 -13.25 -18.60
C SER A 79 24.84 -11.88 -18.09
N LEU A 80 25.81 -11.08 -17.65
CA LEU A 80 25.64 -9.66 -17.35
C LEU A 80 25.57 -8.86 -18.66
N PRO A 81 24.68 -7.86 -18.78
CA PRO A 81 24.74 -6.92 -19.89
C PRO A 81 25.95 -5.96 -19.75
N PRO A 82 26.52 -5.49 -20.86
CA PRO A 82 27.68 -4.60 -20.86
C PRO A 82 27.34 -3.23 -20.29
N ALA A 83 28.28 -2.70 -19.49
CA ALA A 83 28.22 -1.38 -18.90
C ALA A 83 28.48 -0.31 -19.96
N GLU A 84 27.43 0.36 -20.43
CA GLU A 84 27.56 1.62 -21.14
C GLU A 84 27.31 2.78 -20.17
N GLY A 85 28.27 3.70 -20.15
CA GLY A 85 28.33 4.81 -19.22
C GLY A 85 27.18 5.79 -19.41
N LEU A 86 26.42 5.99 -18.33
CA LEU A 86 25.49 7.10 -18.18
C LEU A 86 25.97 8.00 -17.06
N THR A 87 26.19 9.26 -17.41
CA THR A 87 26.58 10.35 -16.55
C THR A 87 25.56 10.56 -15.43
N TYR A 88 26.08 10.64 -14.21
CA TYR A 88 25.33 10.78 -12.97
C TYR A 88 24.74 12.19 -12.87
N THR A 89 23.49 12.36 -13.29
CA THR A 89 22.72 13.57 -12.96
C THR A 89 22.02 13.35 -11.62
N HIS A 90 22.37 14.19 -10.64
CA HIS A 90 21.81 14.21 -9.29
C HIS A 90 20.29 14.47 -9.32
N SER A 91 19.52 13.39 -9.46
CA SER A 91 18.08 13.41 -9.29
C SER A 91 17.79 13.38 -7.79
N LYS A 92 17.35 14.53 -7.23
CA LYS A 92 16.88 14.63 -5.84
C LYS A 92 15.70 13.68 -5.64
N THR A 93 15.95 12.51 -5.09
CA THR A 93 14.91 11.61 -4.61
C THR A 93 14.29 12.24 -3.37
N ASN A 94 13.04 12.68 -3.51
CA ASN A 94 12.18 13.02 -2.37
C ASN A 94 11.88 11.71 -1.61
N SER A 95 12.85 11.29 -0.79
CA SER A 95 12.68 10.24 0.21
C SER A 95 11.60 10.68 1.19
N LEU A 96 10.52 9.88 1.27
CA LEU A 96 9.46 10.00 2.27
C LEU A 96 9.95 9.71 3.71
N TYR A 97 11.23 9.38 3.88
CA TYR A 97 11.91 9.36 5.17
C TYR A 97 12.70 10.67 5.33
N SER A 98 12.00 11.72 5.75
CA SER A 98 12.64 12.92 6.27
C SER A 98 13.23 12.58 7.64
N PHE A 99 14.56 12.54 7.74
CA PHE A 99 15.25 12.41 9.03
C PHE A 99 14.85 13.53 10.03
N GLN A 100 14.27 14.63 9.53
CA GLN A 100 13.74 15.74 10.33
C GLN A 100 12.63 15.30 11.31
N ASP A 101 11.84 14.27 10.98
CA ASP A 101 10.75 13.78 11.84
C ASP A 101 11.23 12.81 12.93
N MET A 102 12.33 12.08 12.69
CA MET A 102 12.91 11.20 13.72
C MET A 102 13.69 11.98 14.78
N TYR A 103 14.38 13.05 14.39
CA TYR A 103 15.05 13.96 15.31
C TYR A 103 14.18 15.20 15.49
N GLY A 104 12.98 14.98 16.03
CA GLY A 104 12.02 16.03 16.31
C GLY A 104 12.71 17.26 16.88
N SER A 105 12.60 18.35 16.12
CA SER A 105 12.82 19.75 16.51
C SER A 105 13.59 19.86 17.84
N LEU A 106 14.91 19.69 17.75
CA LEU A 106 15.81 20.12 18.81
C LEU A 106 15.59 21.63 18.89
N LYS A 107 14.66 22.04 19.77
CA LYS A 107 14.29 23.44 19.91
C LYS A 107 15.58 24.18 20.14
N HIS A 108 15.85 25.11 19.22
CA HIS A 108 16.87 26.12 19.36
C HIS A 108 16.54 26.85 20.66
N ILE A 109 17.16 26.44 21.75
CA ILE A 109 17.18 27.21 22.99
C ILE A 109 18.10 28.39 22.64
N GLU A 110 17.51 29.46 22.12
CA GLU A 110 18.09 30.80 22.19
C GLU A 110 18.09 31.23 23.66
N SER A 111 18.90 30.55 24.47
CA SER A 111 19.33 31.07 25.76
C SER A 111 20.79 31.43 25.56
N GLN A 112 21.04 32.72 25.64
CA GLN A 112 22.32 33.38 25.43
C GLN A 112 23.41 32.78 26.31
N SER A 113 24.12 31.77 25.81
CA SER A 113 25.57 31.64 25.94
C SER A 113 26.07 30.55 24.99
N ASN A 114 26.18 30.87 23.70
CA ASN A 114 27.00 30.11 22.74
C ASN A 114 28.51 30.31 23.04
N ARG A 115 28.92 30.15 24.30
CA ARG A 115 30.31 29.83 24.61
C ARG A 115 30.41 28.32 24.59
N VAL A 116 30.69 27.78 23.40
CA VAL A 116 31.30 26.46 23.31
C VAL A 116 32.56 26.53 24.18
N PRO A 117 32.71 25.72 25.24
CA PRO A 117 33.94 25.71 26.00
C PRO A 117 35.07 25.43 25.02
N SER A 118 36.03 26.35 24.96
CA SER A 118 37.27 26.17 24.21
C SER A 118 37.84 24.81 24.60
N LEU A 119 37.78 23.85 23.67
CA LEU A 119 38.51 22.60 23.79
C LEU A 119 39.98 22.95 23.55
N GLY A 120 40.59 23.55 24.58
CA GLY A 120 41.99 23.89 24.60
C GLY A 120 42.80 22.60 24.56
N LEU A 121 43.12 22.13 23.36
CA LEU A 121 44.10 21.07 23.11
C LEU A 121 45.54 21.55 23.36
N THR A 122 45.73 22.74 23.94
CA THR A 122 47.02 23.25 24.39
C THR A 122 47.36 22.61 25.73
N SER A 123 48.01 21.45 25.59
CA SER A 123 48.91 20.84 26.56
C SER A 123 49.74 21.89 27.30
N LYS A 124 49.46 22.03 28.61
CA LYS A 124 50.41 22.04 29.75
C LYS A 124 49.70 22.66 30.96
N ASP A 125 49.50 21.84 31.98
CA ASP A 125 49.09 22.20 33.35
C ASP A 125 47.62 22.56 33.63
N SER A 126 46.65 21.89 32.98
CA SER A 126 45.28 21.84 33.47
C SER A 126 44.96 20.48 34.07
N THR A 127 45.31 20.33 35.34
CA THR A 127 44.85 19.23 36.21
C THR A 127 43.42 19.50 36.67
N LEU A 128 42.52 19.80 35.72
CA LEU A 128 41.08 19.75 35.98
C LEU A 128 40.69 18.28 36.02
N ASP A 129 40.90 17.73 37.20
CA ASP A 129 40.50 16.43 37.66
C ASP A 129 38.96 16.34 37.55
N TYR A 130 38.45 16.04 36.35
CA TYR A 130 37.01 15.91 36.05
C TYR A 130 36.33 14.90 36.99
N MET A 131 37.12 14.02 37.60
CA MET A 131 36.71 13.08 38.65
C MET A 131 36.48 13.76 40.01
N ARG A 132 37.20 14.83 40.34
CA ARG A 132 37.12 15.57 41.61
C ARG A 132 35.94 16.52 41.67
N GLU A 133 35.54 17.09 40.53
CA GLU A 133 34.33 17.93 40.44
C GLU A 133 33.04 17.09 40.44
N LEU A 134 33.10 15.84 39.96
CA LEU A 134 32.03 14.85 40.13
C LEU A 134 31.84 14.41 41.58
N GLU A 135 32.86 14.57 42.42
CA GLU A 135 32.82 14.16 43.83
C GLU A 135 31.90 15.05 44.68
N GLY A 136 31.73 16.33 44.29
CA GLY A 136 30.74 17.24 44.90
C GLY A 136 29.31 17.06 44.37
N LEU A 137 29.14 16.40 43.22
CA LEU A 137 27.84 16.13 42.57
C LEU A 137 27.32 14.71 42.82
N LYS A 138 28.11 13.85 43.47
CA LYS A 138 27.63 12.61 44.08
C LYS A 138 26.66 13.00 45.22
N LEU A 139 25.43 13.36 44.86
CA LEU A 139 24.32 13.33 45.79
C LEU A 139 24.33 11.92 46.39
N ASN A 140 24.68 11.83 47.68
CA ASN A 140 24.49 10.63 48.51
C ASN A 140 22.99 10.37 48.60
N ARG A 141 22.41 9.92 47.49
CA ARG A 141 21.02 9.56 47.38
C ARG A 141 20.92 8.12 47.83
N GLU A 142 20.04 7.87 48.78
CA GLU A 142 19.81 6.53 49.29
C GLU A 142 19.57 5.58 48.09
N PRO A 143 20.31 4.46 47.97
CA PRO A 143 20.23 3.57 46.82
C PRO A 143 18.80 3.12 46.50
N GLN A 144 17.98 2.95 47.53
CA GLN A 144 16.57 2.57 47.40
C GLN A 144 15.74 3.64 46.68
N VAL A 145 15.86 4.90 47.08
CA VAL A 145 15.15 6.03 46.45
C VAL A 145 15.61 6.22 45.00
N ALA A 146 16.90 6.03 44.72
CA ALA A 146 17.42 6.09 43.36
C ALA A 146 16.82 4.99 42.47
N TYR A 147 16.73 3.75 42.99
CA TYR A 147 16.10 2.63 42.29
C TYR A 147 14.62 2.88 42.02
N GLU A 148 13.85 3.32 43.02
CA GLU A 148 12.42 3.59 42.87
C GLU A 148 12.15 4.71 41.87
N THR A 149 12.94 5.78 41.91
CA THR A 149 12.85 6.90 40.96
C THR A 149 13.14 6.41 39.54
N TRP A 150 14.18 5.60 39.36
CA TRP A 150 14.51 5.02 38.06
C TRP A 150 13.42 4.07 37.55
N TYR A 151 12.89 3.20 38.42
CA TYR A 151 11.84 2.26 38.07
C TYR A 151 10.54 2.98 37.69
N ALA A 152 10.13 3.99 38.45
CA ALA A 152 8.99 4.84 38.13
C ALA A 152 9.18 5.56 36.78
N SER A 153 10.39 6.08 36.52
CA SER A 153 10.74 6.69 35.22
C SER A 153 10.63 5.68 34.07
N LYS A 154 11.15 4.45 34.24
CA LYS A 154 11.02 3.38 33.24
C LYS A 154 9.57 2.95 33.02
N GLN A 155 8.74 2.91 34.06
CA GLN A 155 7.31 2.65 33.90
C GLN A 155 6.61 3.75 33.12
N ARG A 156 6.84 5.03 33.47
CA ARG A 156 6.27 6.17 32.74
C ARG A 156 6.66 6.14 31.26
N LEU A 157 7.92 5.82 30.96
CA LEU A 157 8.40 5.71 29.58
C LEU A 157 7.64 4.62 28.79
N ARG A 158 7.40 3.44 29.39
CA ARG A 158 6.60 2.38 28.76
C ARG A 158 5.15 2.82 28.52
N GLN A 159 4.54 3.48 29.51
CA GLN A 159 3.17 3.98 29.39
C GLN A 159 3.06 5.05 28.29
N GLN A 160 3.99 6.00 28.23
CA GLN A 160 4.05 7.00 27.16
C GLN A 160 4.22 6.37 25.79
N GLN A 161 5.05 5.33 25.67
CA GLN A 161 5.26 4.64 24.40
C GLN A 161 3.99 3.92 23.92
N LEU A 162 3.27 3.26 24.84
CA LEU A 162 1.97 2.64 24.55
C LEU A 162 0.93 3.68 24.14
N GLN A 163 0.90 4.82 24.82
CA GLN A 163 -0.03 5.90 24.51
C GLN A 163 0.26 6.50 23.13
N ARG A 164 1.53 6.80 22.82
CA ARG A 164 1.95 7.29 21.50
C ARG A 164 1.57 6.33 20.39
N GLN A 165 1.79 5.02 20.58
CA GLN A 165 1.42 4.00 19.59
C GLN A 165 -0.11 3.90 19.41
N LYS A 166 -0.89 4.17 20.45
CA LYS A 166 -2.36 4.21 20.36
C LYS A 166 -2.81 5.45 19.58
N GLU A 167 -2.27 6.62 19.91
CA GLU A 167 -2.57 7.90 19.24
C GLU A 167 -2.18 7.86 17.75
N GLU A 168 -1.02 7.28 17.42
CA GLU A 168 -0.57 7.08 16.05
C GLU A 168 -1.57 6.20 15.26
N ARG A 169 -1.95 5.04 15.82
CA ARG A 169 -2.95 4.16 15.19
C ARG A 169 -4.31 4.86 15.00
N GLU A 170 -4.72 5.72 15.92
CA GLU A 170 -5.96 6.49 15.80
C GLU A 170 -5.85 7.59 14.72
N SER A 171 -4.74 8.32 14.69
CA SER A 171 -4.43 9.32 13.64
C SER A 171 -4.41 8.68 12.25
N GLU A 172 -3.78 7.52 12.10
CA GLU A 172 -3.77 6.77 10.85
C GLU A 172 -5.17 6.34 10.41
N ARG A 173 -6.00 5.86 11.35
CA ARG A 173 -7.40 5.52 11.08
C ARG A 173 -8.18 6.74 10.60
N GLN A 174 -8.04 7.88 11.27
CA GLN A 174 -8.69 9.13 10.86
C GLN A 174 -8.24 9.56 9.45
N LYS A 175 -6.94 9.54 9.17
CA LYS A 175 -6.39 9.82 7.83
C LYS A 175 -6.93 8.86 6.77
N HIS A 176 -7.07 7.57 7.10
CA HIS A 176 -7.64 6.58 6.19
C HIS A 176 -9.12 6.83 5.92
N GLU A 177 -9.91 7.12 6.95
CA GLU A 177 -11.33 7.46 6.81
C GLU A 177 -11.54 8.73 6.00
N LEU A 178 -10.74 9.77 6.23
CA LEU A 178 -10.81 11.01 5.46
C LEU A 178 -10.51 10.75 3.97
N ARG A 179 -9.42 10.01 3.67
CA ARG A 179 -9.10 9.60 2.30
C ARG A 179 -10.23 8.82 1.65
N LYS A 180 -10.86 7.92 2.40
CA LYS A 180 -12.02 7.14 1.93
C LYS A 180 -13.23 8.04 1.63
N ARG A 181 -13.50 9.06 2.46
CA ARG A 181 -14.59 10.03 2.21
C ARG A 181 -14.30 10.88 0.97
N LEU A 182 -13.09 11.43 0.87
CA LEU A 182 -12.67 12.22 -0.30
C LEU A 182 -12.74 11.40 -1.59
N SER A 183 -12.22 10.16 -1.56
CA SER A 183 -12.29 9.25 -2.71
C SER A 183 -13.73 8.98 -3.16
N LYS A 184 -14.68 8.82 -2.22
CA LYS A 184 -16.10 8.68 -2.55
C LYS A 184 -16.67 9.93 -3.23
N LEU A 185 -16.40 11.11 -2.68
CA LEU A 185 -16.87 12.37 -3.25
C LEU A 185 -16.32 12.60 -4.66
N CYS A 186 -15.01 12.37 -4.87
CA CYS A 186 -14.40 12.47 -6.19
C CYS A 186 -15.00 11.46 -7.18
N TYR A 187 -15.28 10.23 -6.72
CA TYR A 187 -15.92 9.21 -7.56
C TYR A 187 -17.36 9.60 -7.95
N GLU A 188 -18.15 10.11 -7.02
CA GLU A 188 -19.50 10.61 -7.29
C GLU A 188 -19.49 11.80 -8.24
N GLN A 189 -18.56 12.74 -8.06
CA GLN A 189 -18.36 13.86 -8.98
C GLN A 189 -17.99 13.38 -10.38
N TRP A 190 -17.06 12.42 -10.49
CA TRP A 190 -16.69 11.83 -11.77
C TRP A 190 -17.88 11.15 -12.46
N LEU A 191 -18.73 10.43 -11.72
CA LEU A 191 -19.95 9.84 -12.26
C LEU A 191 -20.92 10.90 -12.81
N ARG A 192 -21.12 12.02 -12.09
CA ARG A 192 -21.95 13.13 -12.56
C ARG A 192 -21.39 13.73 -13.85
N ASN A 193 -20.09 14.03 -13.88
CA ASN A 193 -19.42 14.57 -15.06
C ASN A 193 -19.52 13.61 -16.25
N LYS A 194 -19.38 12.30 -16.01
CA LYS A 194 -19.54 11.28 -17.06
C LYS A 194 -20.97 11.18 -17.57
N SER A 195 -21.97 11.31 -16.69
CA SER A 195 -23.38 11.36 -17.09
C SER A 195 -23.65 12.57 -18.00
N GLN A 196 -23.21 13.76 -17.57
CA GLN A 196 -23.37 15.00 -18.34
C GLN A 196 -22.66 14.92 -19.69
N GLN A 197 -21.43 14.40 -19.73
CA GLN A 197 -20.70 14.20 -20.98
C GLN A 197 -21.43 13.23 -21.93
N ALA A 198 -22.06 12.17 -21.40
CA ALA A 198 -22.83 11.24 -22.20
C ALA A 198 -24.12 11.87 -22.74
N GLU A 199 -24.80 12.70 -21.96
CA GLU A 199 -25.98 13.46 -22.40
C GLU A 199 -25.61 14.48 -23.48
N GLN A 200 -24.51 15.22 -23.30
CA GLN A 200 -24.03 16.18 -24.29
C GLN A 200 -23.71 15.48 -25.62
N ARG A 201 -23.01 14.34 -25.60
CA ARG A 201 -22.76 13.54 -26.81
C ARG A 201 -24.05 13.11 -27.49
N ARG A 202 -25.06 12.67 -26.74
CA ARG A 202 -26.37 12.31 -27.32
C ARG A 202 -27.08 13.50 -27.95
N MET A 203 -26.96 14.68 -27.35
CA MET A 203 -27.53 15.91 -27.92
C MET A 203 -26.79 16.34 -29.18
N ASP A 204 -25.46 16.27 -29.19
CA ASP A 204 -24.65 16.55 -30.36
C ASP A 204 -24.93 15.56 -31.50
N GLU A 205 -25.01 14.26 -31.20
CA GLU A 205 -25.40 13.21 -32.16
C GLU A 205 -26.81 13.47 -32.72
N HIS A 206 -27.77 13.80 -31.86
CA HIS A 206 -29.14 14.10 -32.29
C HIS A 206 -29.20 15.37 -33.14
N LEU A 207 -28.44 16.41 -32.79
CA LEU A 207 -28.36 17.66 -33.55
C LEU A 207 -27.72 17.43 -34.92
N GLN A 208 -26.63 16.64 -34.99
CA GLN A 208 -26.00 16.25 -36.24
C GLN A 208 -26.95 15.44 -37.12
N GLN A 209 -27.65 14.46 -36.55
CA GLN A 209 -28.65 13.67 -37.29
C GLN A 209 -29.80 14.56 -37.78
N ALA A 210 -30.30 15.47 -36.95
CA ALA A 210 -31.35 16.42 -37.34
C ALA A 210 -30.88 17.36 -38.46
N ALA A 211 -29.64 17.85 -38.41
CA ALA A 211 -29.04 18.67 -39.46
C ALA A 211 -28.90 17.90 -40.79
N LEU A 212 -28.44 16.64 -40.74
CA LEU A 212 -28.36 15.77 -41.92
C LEU A 212 -29.74 15.43 -42.49
N GLN A 213 -30.74 15.20 -41.64
CA GLN A 213 -32.12 14.99 -42.06
C GLN A 213 -32.73 16.26 -42.67
N ALA A 214 -32.46 17.43 -42.09
CA ALA A 214 -32.89 18.70 -42.65
C ALA A 214 -32.27 18.94 -44.04
N ALA A 215 -30.95 18.74 -44.18
CA ALA A 215 -30.24 18.88 -45.45
C ALA A 215 -30.77 17.90 -46.52
N SER A 216 -30.98 16.63 -46.18
CA SER A 216 -31.55 15.64 -47.11
C SER A 216 -33.03 15.90 -47.44
N SER A 217 -33.80 16.48 -46.52
CA SER A 217 -35.18 16.91 -46.80
C SER A 217 -35.26 18.13 -47.71
N MET A 218 -34.27 19.04 -47.64
CA MET A 218 -34.18 20.17 -48.57
C MET A 218 -33.80 19.71 -49.99
N ALA A 219 -33.05 18.62 -50.13
CA ALA A 219 -32.71 18.01 -51.42
C ALA A 219 -33.86 17.19 -52.05
N SER A 220 -34.82 16.75 -51.23
CA SER A 220 -36.01 15.99 -51.61
C SER A 220 -37.25 16.86 -51.42
N ARG A 221 -37.45 17.87 -52.29
CA ARG A 221 -38.68 18.69 -52.34
C ARG A 221 -39.86 17.87 -52.85
N ASP A 222 -40.33 16.91 -52.06
CA ASP A 222 -41.62 16.21 -52.20
C ASP A 222 -41.88 15.41 -50.93
N LYS A 223 -42.21 16.07 -49.82
CA LYS A 223 -42.69 15.38 -48.61
C LYS A 223 -43.97 16.03 -48.11
N THR A 224 -45.07 15.39 -48.48
CA THR A 224 -46.40 15.54 -47.91
C THR A 224 -46.34 15.52 -46.38
N VAL A 225 -46.91 16.54 -45.75
CA VAL A 225 -47.11 16.62 -44.29
C VAL A 225 -47.89 15.39 -43.84
N ARG A 226 -47.21 14.44 -43.19
CA ARG A 226 -47.85 13.24 -42.66
C ARG A 226 -48.61 13.62 -41.40
N ASN A 227 -49.91 13.88 -41.56
CA ASN A 227 -50.83 14.13 -40.46
C ASN A 227 -51.01 12.85 -39.64
N VAL A 228 -50.19 12.67 -38.61
CA VAL A 228 -50.39 11.61 -37.61
C VAL A 228 -51.55 12.03 -36.70
N PRO A 229 -52.60 11.20 -36.53
CA PRO A 229 -53.70 11.53 -35.64
C PRO A 229 -53.24 11.76 -34.20
N GLN A 230 -53.71 12.82 -33.54
CA GLN A 230 -53.35 13.17 -32.16
C GLN A 230 -53.60 12.03 -31.16
N ALA A 231 -54.56 11.15 -31.44
CA ALA A 231 -54.86 9.98 -30.62
C ALA A 231 -53.71 8.95 -30.60
N GLU A 232 -53.01 8.79 -31.72
CA GLU A 232 -51.87 7.88 -31.83
C GLU A 232 -50.68 8.40 -31.03
N ILE A 233 -50.43 9.71 -31.08
CA ILE A 233 -49.40 10.36 -30.25
C ILE A 233 -49.67 10.12 -28.76
N ARG A 234 -50.92 10.29 -28.30
CA ARG A 234 -51.28 10.02 -26.90
C ARG A 234 -51.03 8.56 -26.50
N LYS A 235 -51.34 7.60 -27.38
CA LYS A 235 -51.08 6.16 -27.14
C LYS A 235 -49.58 5.86 -27.05
N VAL A 236 -48.76 6.47 -27.91
CA VAL A 236 -47.30 6.31 -27.86
C VAL A 236 -46.74 6.89 -26.55
N VAL A 237 -47.19 8.08 -26.15
CA VAL A 237 -46.75 8.69 -24.88
C VAL A 237 -47.16 7.85 -23.67
N GLN A 238 -48.40 7.33 -23.64
CA GLN A 238 -48.86 6.46 -22.56
C GLN A 238 -48.07 5.15 -22.48
N SER A 239 -47.85 4.47 -23.60
CA SER A 239 -47.06 3.24 -23.64
C SER A 239 -45.59 3.48 -23.24
N TRP A 240 -45.01 4.61 -23.65
CA TRP A 240 -43.69 5.04 -23.20
C TRP A 240 -43.63 5.27 -21.68
N TRP A 241 -44.65 5.94 -21.11
CA TRP A 241 -44.73 6.20 -19.67
C TRP A 241 -44.83 4.88 -18.88
N HIS A 242 -45.67 3.94 -19.32
CA HIS A 242 -45.77 2.61 -18.72
C HIS A 242 -44.44 1.85 -18.80
N LYS A 243 -43.77 1.89 -19.96
CA LYS A 243 -42.45 1.26 -20.14
C LYS A 243 -41.38 1.87 -19.22
N LYS A 244 -41.41 3.19 -19.02
CA LYS A 244 -40.52 3.89 -18.09
C LYS A 244 -40.77 3.50 -16.63
N GLN A 245 -42.04 3.38 -16.23
CA GLN A 245 -42.41 2.91 -14.90
C GLN A 245 -41.94 1.48 -14.64
N GLU A 246 -42.13 0.58 -15.62
CA GLU A 246 -41.67 -0.81 -15.50
C GLU A 246 -40.14 -0.89 -15.39
N GLN A 247 -39.42 -0.12 -16.22
CA GLN A 247 -37.96 -0.05 -16.17
C GLN A 247 -37.47 0.39 -14.77
N GLN A 248 -38.10 1.41 -14.18
CA GLN A 248 -37.74 1.88 -12.85
C GLN A 248 -38.00 0.83 -11.76
N LYS A 249 -39.14 0.12 -11.83
CA LYS A 249 -39.45 -0.99 -10.91
C LYS A 249 -38.42 -2.13 -11.04
N ARG A 250 -38.05 -2.49 -12.27
CA ARG A 250 -37.04 -3.52 -12.55
C ARG A 250 -35.69 -3.16 -11.94
N GLN A 251 -35.23 -1.91 -12.11
CA GLN A 251 -33.98 -1.42 -11.52
C GLN A 251 -34.00 -1.50 -9.98
N ARG A 252 -35.11 -1.13 -9.33
CA ARG A 252 -35.23 -1.25 -7.86
C ARG A 252 -35.14 -2.70 -7.40
N LEU A 253 -35.81 -3.61 -8.09
CA LEU A 253 -35.78 -5.05 -7.77
C LEU A 253 -34.38 -5.65 -7.99
N GLU A 254 -33.70 -5.29 -9.08
CA GLU A 254 -32.32 -5.72 -9.34
C GLU A 254 -31.36 -5.23 -8.26
N MET A 255 -31.48 -3.96 -7.86
CA MET A 255 -30.68 -3.40 -6.77
C MET A 255 -30.91 -4.14 -5.45
N GLN A 256 -32.17 -4.42 -5.09
CA GLN A 256 -32.49 -5.19 -3.89
C GLN A 256 -31.94 -6.63 -3.97
N ARG A 257 -32.09 -7.30 -5.12
CA ARG A 257 -31.53 -8.64 -5.35
C ARG A 257 -30.01 -8.65 -5.23
N HIS A 258 -29.34 -7.63 -5.78
CA HIS A 258 -27.89 -7.49 -5.67
C HIS A 258 -27.44 -7.30 -4.20
N GLN A 259 -28.14 -6.44 -3.45
CA GLN A 259 -27.84 -6.24 -2.03
C GLN A 259 -28.05 -7.51 -1.20
N LEU A 260 -29.13 -8.26 -1.44
CA LEU A 260 -29.37 -9.54 -0.78
C LEU A 260 -28.29 -10.59 -1.12
N LYS A 261 -27.90 -10.69 -2.39
CA LYS A 261 -26.81 -11.57 -2.83
C LYS A 261 -25.50 -11.23 -2.11
N LYS A 262 -25.16 -9.93 -2.06
CA LYS A 262 -23.95 -9.43 -1.38
C LYS A 262 -23.96 -9.75 0.12
N LYS A 263 -25.08 -9.54 0.81
CA LYS A 263 -25.23 -9.89 2.24
C LYS A 263 -25.03 -11.39 2.49
N ARG A 264 -25.60 -12.24 1.64
CA ARG A 264 -25.46 -13.71 1.75
C ARG A 264 -24.02 -14.16 1.54
N GLU A 265 -23.34 -13.59 0.56
CA GLU A 265 -21.94 -13.88 0.28
C GLU A 265 -21.02 -13.44 1.42
N GLU A 266 -21.29 -12.27 2.00
CA GLU A 266 -20.56 -11.78 3.18
C GLU A 266 -20.75 -12.72 4.39
N GLN A 267 -21.98 -13.18 4.64
CA GLN A 267 -22.26 -14.18 5.68
C GLN A 267 -21.51 -15.50 5.42
N ARG A 268 -21.53 -16.00 4.19
CA ARG A 268 -20.77 -17.20 3.80
C ARG A 268 -19.26 -17.01 4.04
N ARG A 269 -18.72 -15.84 3.67
CA ARG A 269 -17.30 -15.53 3.88
C ARG A 269 -16.95 -15.46 5.37
N LYS A 270 -17.84 -14.91 6.21
CA LYS A 270 -17.67 -14.90 7.67
C LYS A 270 -17.63 -16.32 8.24
N GLN A 271 -18.58 -17.17 7.84
CA GLN A 271 -18.59 -18.59 8.27
C GLN A 271 -17.33 -19.34 7.85
N LEU A 272 -16.87 -19.16 6.60
CA LEU A 272 -15.63 -19.78 6.13
C LEU A 272 -14.40 -19.26 6.89
N ALA A 273 -14.34 -17.95 7.17
CA ALA A 273 -13.26 -17.37 7.96
C ALA A 273 -13.25 -17.89 9.40
N GLU A 274 -14.43 -18.07 10.00
CA GLU A 274 -14.57 -18.64 11.34
C GLU A 274 -14.14 -20.12 11.38
N LEU A 275 -14.56 -20.94 10.41
CA LEU A 275 -14.10 -22.32 10.29
C LEU A 275 -12.58 -22.40 10.07
N ALA A 276 -12.03 -21.54 9.23
CA ALA A 276 -10.59 -21.45 9.01
C ALA A 276 -9.85 -21.03 10.29
N TRP A 277 -10.42 -20.10 11.06
CA TRP A 277 -9.87 -19.68 12.35
C TRP A 277 -9.93 -20.80 13.38
N GLN A 278 -11.04 -21.53 13.49
CA GLN A 278 -11.16 -22.69 14.37
C GLN A 278 -10.13 -23.76 14.00
N LYS A 279 -10.01 -24.10 12.72
CA LYS A 279 -8.99 -25.04 12.20
C LYS A 279 -7.57 -24.56 12.50
N TRP A 280 -7.33 -23.25 12.42
CA TRP A 280 -6.05 -22.69 12.79
C TRP A 280 -5.80 -22.83 14.30
N MET A 281 -6.77 -22.50 15.14
CA MET A 281 -6.68 -22.62 16.60
C MET A 281 -6.42 -24.05 17.05
N THR A 282 -7.08 -25.06 16.47
CA THR A 282 -6.79 -26.47 16.78
C THR A 282 -5.35 -26.85 16.42
N ASN A 283 -4.83 -26.30 15.33
CA ASN A 283 -3.47 -26.59 14.87
C ASN A 283 -2.39 -25.80 15.62
N VAL A 284 -2.72 -24.67 16.24
CA VAL A 284 -1.75 -23.81 16.96
C VAL A 284 -1.13 -24.55 18.15
N TYR A 285 -1.91 -25.35 18.89
CA TYR A 285 -1.40 -26.09 20.05
C TYR A 285 -0.45 -27.24 19.68
N GLY A 286 -0.60 -27.82 18.47
CA GLY A 286 0.27 -28.89 17.96
C GLY A 286 1.51 -28.39 17.23
N LYS A 287 1.60 -27.09 16.95
CA LYS A 287 2.81 -26.52 16.33
C LYS A 287 3.93 -26.47 17.37
N PRO A 288 5.14 -26.96 17.04
CA PRO A 288 6.27 -26.79 17.93
C PRO A 288 6.42 -25.29 18.22
N LYS A 289 6.64 -24.95 19.49
CA LYS A 289 6.96 -23.58 19.87
C LYS A 289 8.11 -23.14 18.98
N PRO A 290 8.00 -21.99 18.27
CA PRO A 290 9.10 -21.53 17.44
C PRO A 290 10.34 -21.47 18.33
N VAL A 291 11.39 -22.14 17.89
CA VAL A 291 12.69 -22.08 18.56
C VAL A 291 13.02 -20.59 18.69
N PRO A 292 13.37 -20.09 19.89
CA PRO A 292 13.69 -18.68 20.07
C PRO A 292 14.76 -18.27 19.07
N MET A 293 14.35 -17.59 18.02
CA MET A 293 15.26 -16.97 17.08
C MET A 293 15.93 -15.85 17.89
N ASN A 294 17.26 -15.85 17.93
CA ASN A 294 18.14 -15.06 18.82
C ASN A 294 18.75 -15.81 20.03
N GLN A 295 19.02 -17.12 19.98
CA GLN A 295 19.94 -17.73 20.97
C GLN A 295 21.44 -17.37 20.71
N GLY A 296 21.71 -16.38 19.86
CA GLY A 296 23.09 -16.01 19.51
C GLY A 296 23.86 -17.18 18.89
N MET A 297 25.07 -17.44 19.39
CA MET A 297 25.96 -18.53 18.94
C MET A 297 25.40 -19.94 19.10
N ASP A 298 24.44 -20.16 19.99
CA ASP A 298 23.80 -21.48 20.14
C ASP A 298 22.94 -21.85 18.93
N SER A 299 22.57 -20.88 18.09
CA SER A 299 21.88 -21.14 16.81
C SER A 299 22.81 -21.77 15.77
N LEU A 300 24.14 -21.66 15.95
CA LEU A 300 25.16 -22.30 15.09
C LEU A 300 25.55 -23.70 15.57
N ARG A 301 25.23 -24.05 16.83
CA ARG A 301 25.36 -25.43 17.30
C ARG A 301 24.23 -26.23 16.67
N GLY A 302 24.52 -27.01 15.63
CA GLY A 302 23.56 -27.89 14.95
C GLY A 302 22.85 -28.94 15.82
N SER A 303 23.05 -28.92 17.15
CA SER A 303 22.27 -29.69 18.13
C SER A 303 22.04 -28.85 19.39
N VAL A 304 20.83 -28.96 19.96
CA VAL A 304 20.44 -28.33 21.23
C VAL A 304 20.92 -29.12 22.46
N SER A 305 21.49 -30.30 22.27
CA SER A 305 22.09 -31.11 23.33
C SER A 305 23.50 -30.63 23.64
N ALA A 306 23.86 -30.53 24.92
CA ALA A 306 25.25 -30.35 25.34
C ALA A 306 26.06 -31.61 24.95
N MET A 307 26.56 -31.66 23.71
CA MET A 307 27.29 -32.81 23.17
C MET A 307 28.54 -33.16 23.98
N TYR A 308 29.06 -32.21 24.76
CA TYR A 308 30.20 -32.43 25.62
C TYR A 308 30.05 -31.64 26.92
N VAL A 309 29.82 -32.35 28.02
CA VAL A 309 29.99 -31.83 29.38
C VAL A 309 31.33 -32.38 29.86
N ASN A 310 32.28 -31.50 30.16
CA ASN A 310 33.57 -31.93 30.69
C ASN A 310 33.32 -32.67 32.02
N PRO A 311 33.61 -33.99 32.12
CA PRO A 311 33.35 -34.75 33.35
C PRO A 311 34.26 -34.32 34.50
N THR A 312 35.31 -33.56 34.19
CA THR A 312 36.31 -33.12 35.16
C THR A 312 36.15 -31.62 35.39
N PRO A 313 35.67 -31.16 36.56
CA PRO A 313 35.63 -29.73 36.84
C PRO A 313 37.05 -29.17 36.82
N TRP A 314 37.22 -28.00 36.21
CA TRP A 314 38.50 -27.29 36.19
C TRP A 314 38.96 -27.08 37.62
N ARG A 315 40.01 -27.80 38.03
CA ARG A 315 40.61 -27.58 39.35
C ARG A 315 41.31 -26.23 39.29
N HIS A 316 40.92 -25.31 40.17
CA HIS A 316 41.69 -24.09 40.39
C HIS A 316 43.11 -24.49 40.75
N LEU A 317 44.09 -23.96 40.02
CA LEU A 317 45.50 -24.05 40.37
C LEU A 317 45.63 -23.40 41.76
N LYS A 318 45.60 -24.22 42.82
CA LYS A 318 46.01 -23.77 44.13
C LYS A 318 47.47 -23.39 43.99
N ASN A 319 47.76 -22.13 44.30
CA ASN A 319 49.08 -21.53 44.23
C ASN A 319 50.11 -22.44 44.95
N ASN A 320 50.97 -23.09 44.18
CA ASN A 320 52.16 -23.80 44.66
C ASN A 320 53.22 -22.78 45.11
N GLN A 321 52.92 -21.96 46.12
CA GLN A 321 53.94 -21.10 46.75
C GLN A 321 54.62 -21.74 47.97
N ASP A 322 54.17 -22.92 48.42
CA ASP A 322 54.70 -23.53 49.64
C ASP A 322 55.78 -24.63 49.44
N GLU A 323 56.08 -25.04 48.20
CA GLU A 323 57.03 -26.16 47.95
C GLU A 323 58.51 -25.78 47.76
N LEU A 324 58.88 -24.49 47.75
CA LEU A 324 60.29 -24.08 47.62
C LEU A 324 61.04 -23.87 48.95
N LYS A 325 60.43 -24.17 50.11
CA LYS A 325 61.09 -24.04 51.42
C LYS A 325 61.84 -25.29 51.92
N TYR A 326 61.85 -26.38 51.15
CA TYR A 326 62.49 -27.63 51.57
C TYR A 326 63.38 -28.27 50.49
N GLN A 327 64.30 -27.50 49.89
CA GLN A 327 65.54 -28.09 49.38
C GLN A 327 66.73 -27.16 49.65
N LYS A 328 67.44 -27.51 50.73
CA LYS A 328 68.87 -27.38 51.03
C LYS A 328 69.61 -26.09 50.69
#